data_AF-A0LM06-F1
#
_entry.id   AF-A0LM06-F1
#
_cell.length_a   1.000
_cell.length_b   1.000
_cell.length_c   1.000
_cell.angle_alpha   90.00
_cell.angle_beta   90.00
_cell.angle_gamma   90.00
#
_symmetry.space_group_name_H-M   'P 1'
#
loop_
_entity.id
_entity.type
_entity.pdbx_description
1 polymer ?
#
loop_
_entity_poly.entity_id
_entity_poly.type
_entity_poly.pdbx_seq_one_letter_code
_entity_poly.pdbx_strand_id
1 'polypeptide(L)' 'MKYQCIRCSLTWGEGEPERDGYSHGLCGTCLKDALTPIYRKRQAKEGNFDCFGKAADFCDQFTCKYRELCLKSM' A
#
# COMPACT_ATOMS: atom_id res chain seq x y z
N MET A 1 -19.92 -12.24 -3.46
CA MET A 1 -19.62 -11.68 -2.11
C MET A 1 -18.62 -10.55 -2.28
N LYS A 2 -18.56 -9.56 -1.37
CA LYS A 2 -17.60 -8.44 -1.49
C LYS A 2 -16.32 -8.74 -0.72
N TYR A 3 -15.19 -8.21 -1.17
CA TYR A 3 -13.96 -8.18 -0.35
C TYR A 3 -14.18 -7.24 0.82
N GLN A 4 -13.62 -7.57 1.99
CA GLN A 4 -13.72 -6.72 3.18
C GLN A 4 -12.34 -6.55 3.83
N CYS A 5 -11.97 -5.30 4.13
CA CYS A 5 -10.74 -5.02 4.86
C CYS A 5 -10.86 -5.45 6.32
N ILE A 6 -9.90 -6.21 6.83
CA ILE A 6 -9.87 -6.65 8.23
C ILE A 6 -9.61 -5.52 9.25
N ARG A 7 -9.14 -4.36 8.79
CA ARG A 7 -8.80 -3.21 9.66
C ARG A 7 -9.87 -2.13 9.68
N CYS A 8 -10.37 -1.70 8.51
CA CYS A 8 -11.33 -0.60 8.41
C CYS A 8 -12.72 -1.03 7.92
N SER A 9 -12.94 -2.33 7.70
CA SER A 9 -14.20 -2.90 7.23
C SER A 9 -14.72 -2.37 5.88
N LEU A 10 -13.91 -1.58 5.15
CA LEU A 10 -14.21 -1.16 3.77
C LEU A 10 -14.51 -2.40 2.92
N THR A 11 -15.63 -2.36 2.20
CA THR A 11 -15.99 -3.43 1.27
C THR A 11 -15.86 -2.99 -0.18
N TRP A 12 -15.21 -3.79 -1.03
CA TRP A 12 -15.05 -3.50 -2.46
C TRP A 12 -15.20 -4.76 -3.32
N GLY A 13 -15.44 -4.54 -4.62
CA GLY A 13 -15.56 -5.59 -5.62
C GLY A 13 -16.78 -6.51 -5.45
N GLU A 14 -17.00 -7.33 -6.46
CA GLU A 14 -17.91 -8.48 -6.43
C GLU A 14 -17.07 -9.69 -6.86
N GLY A 15 -16.89 -10.66 -5.96
CA GLY A 15 -16.11 -11.87 -6.20
C GLY A 15 -16.93 -13.14 -6.06
N GLU A 16 -16.50 -14.17 -6.79
CA GLU A 16 -16.97 -15.55 -6.68
C GLU A 16 -16.00 -16.35 -5.78
N PRO A 17 -16.40 -16.66 -4.52
CA PRO A 17 -15.57 -17.37 -3.53
C PRO A 17 -14.69 -18.49 -4.06
N GLU A 18 -15.27 -19.33 -4.91
CA GLU A 18 -14.75 -20.62 -5.33
C GLU A 18 -13.72 -20.48 -6.45
N ARG A 19 -13.72 -19.33 -7.16
CA ARG A 19 -12.80 -19.06 -8.27
C ARG A 19 -11.68 -18.10 -7.88
N ASP A 20 -12.03 -17.02 -7.18
CA ASP A 20 -11.10 -15.92 -6.97
C ASP A 20 -10.18 -16.16 -5.77
N GLY A 21 -10.61 -17.00 -4.82
CA GLY A 21 -9.96 -17.15 -3.53
C GLY A 21 -10.08 -15.89 -2.67
N TYR A 22 -10.37 -16.04 -1.38
CA TYR A 22 -10.46 -14.90 -0.48
C TYR A 22 -9.12 -14.53 0.12
N SER A 23 -8.69 -13.28 -0.06
CA SER A 23 -7.74 -12.68 0.87
C SER A 23 -8.51 -11.98 1.99
N HIS A 24 -8.27 -12.35 3.24
CA HIS A 24 -8.68 -11.55 4.42
C HIS A 24 -7.70 -10.38 4.60
N GLY A 25 -7.45 -9.64 3.51
CA GLY A 25 -6.39 -8.66 3.41
C GLY A 25 -6.76 -7.28 3.95
N LEU A 26 -5.77 -6.39 3.89
CA LEU A 26 -5.98 -4.96 4.08
C LEU A 26 -6.43 -4.33 2.75
N CYS A 27 -7.31 -3.32 2.80
CA CYS A 27 -7.50 -2.46 1.62
C CYS A 27 -6.19 -1.71 1.30
N GLY A 28 -6.10 -1.14 0.11
CA GLY A 28 -4.90 -0.42 -0.34
C GLY A 28 -4.41 0.64 0.65
N THR A 29 -5.31 1.48 1.18
CA THR A 29 -4.98 2.48 2.20
C THR A 29 -4.42 1.86 3.48
N CYS A 30 -5.11 0.85 4.04
CA CYS A 30 -4.67 0.20 5.27
C CYS A 30 -3.36 -0.57 5.08
N LEU A 31 -3.13 -1.14 3.90
CA LEU A 31 -1.88 -1.79 3.53
C LEU A 31 -0.75 -0.76 3.45
N LYS A 32 -0.97 0.38 2.78
CA LYS A 32 -0.01 1.49 2.70
C LYS A 32 0.38 1.99 4.09
N ASP A 33 -0.59 2.19 4.98
CA ASP A 33 -0.34 2.60 6.36
C ASP A 33 0.47 1.57 7.14
N ALA A 34 0.15 0.28 7.01
CA ALA A 34 0.86 -0.80 7.69
C ALA A 34 2.32 -0.93 7.22
N LEU A 35 2.56 -0.72 5.91
CA LEU A 35 3.89 -0.81 5.31
C LEU A 35 4.74 0.46 5.51
N THR A 36 4.09 1.61 5.73
CA THR A 36 4.77 2.90 5.88
C THR A 36 5.90 2.90 6.92
N PRO A 37 5.69 2.52 8.19
CA PRO A 37 6.76 2.53 9.18
C PRO A 37 7.92 1.59 8.82
N ILE A 38 7.63 0.46 8.15
CA ILE A 38 8.65 -0.51 7.74
C ILE A 38 9.56 0.10 6.68
N TYR A 39 8.98 0.70 5.64
CA TYR A 39 9.76 1.25 4.53
C TYR A 39 10.47 2.55 4.90
N ARG A 40 9.86 3.41 5.71
CA ARG A 40 10.52 4.60 6.26
C ARG A 40 11.77 4.23 7.06
N LYS A 41 11.68 3.19 7.90
CA LYS A 41 12.84 2.66 8.65
C LYS A 41 13.92 2.11 7.72
N ARG A 42 13.56 1.47 6.59
CA ARG A 42 14.53 0.99 5.60
C ARG A 42 15.19 2.15 4.84
N GLN A 43 14.43 3.17 4.42
CA GLN A 43 14.98 4.37 3.77
C GLN A 43 16.01 5.05 4.67
N ALA A 44 15.69 5.27 5.94
CA ALA A 44 16.62 5.87 6.91
C ALA A 44 17.90 5.04 7.08
N LYS A 45 17.79 3.70 7.12
CA LYS A 45 18.96 2.79 7.17
C LYS A 45 19.84 2.86 5.92
N GLU A 46 19.26 3.19 4.78
CA GLU A 46 19.95 3.33 3.50
C GLU A 46 20.49 4.76 3.28
N GLY A 47 20.32 5.66 4.26
CA GLY A 47 20.73 7.07 4.14
C GLY A 47 19.77 7.94 3.30
N ASN A 48 18.59 7.42 2.97
CA ASN A 48 17.57 8.13 2.19
C ASN A 48 16.57 8.86 3.10
N PHE A 49 15.84 9.83 2.53
CA PHE A 49 14.68 10.44 3.19
C PHE A 49 13.60 9.40 3.51
N ASP A 50 13.03 9.45 4.72
CA ASP A 50 11.97 8.55 5.20
C ASP A 50 10.57 8.97 4.68
N CYS A 51 10.50 9.27 3.40
CA CYS A 51 9.33 9.89 2.77
C CYS A 51 8.31 8.89 2.20
N PHE A 52 8.46 7.57 2.44
CA PHE A 52 7.54 6.57 1.89
C PHE A 52 6.07 6.94 2.17
N GLY A 53 5.26 6.80 1.13
CA GLY A 53 3.82 7.04 1.14
C GLY A 53 3.40 8.51 1.14
N LYS A 54 4.32 9.48 1.14
CA LYS A 54 3.99 10.92 1.14
C LYS A 54 3.76 11.53 -0.25
N ALA A 55 4.31 10.93 -1.32
CA ALA A 55 4.02 11.42 -2.67
C ALA A 55 2.53 11.20 -2.97
N ALA A 56 1.89 12.23 -3.53
CA ALA A 56 0.55 12.15 -4.07
C ALA A 56 0.64 11.87 -5.58
N ASP A 57 1.09 12.87 -6.36
CA ASP A 57 1.03 12.81 -7.82
C ASP A 57 2.42 12.93 -8.47
N PHE A 58 3.41 13.37 -7.69
CA PHE A 58 4.76 13.65 -8.17
C PHE A 58 5.82 13.21 -7.16
N CYS A 59 6.91 12.64 -7.69
CA CYS A 59 8.11 12.31 -6.96
C CYS A 59 9.32 12.36 -7.91
N ASP A 60 10.29 13.20 -7.54
CA ASP A 60 11.55 13.45 -8.26
C ASP A 60 12.65 12.43 -7.94
N GLN A 61 12.42 11.53 -6.98
CA GLN A 61 13.36 10.47 -6.61
C GLN A 61 13.27 9.28 -7.58
N PHE A 62 13.64 9.48 -8.85
CA PHE A 62 13.49 8.48 -9.93
C PHE A 62 14.19 7.15 -9.67
N THR A 63 15.24 7.12 -8.83
CA THR A 63 16.00 5.92 -8.48
C THR A 63 15.46 5.21 -7.22
N CYS A 64 14.46 5.76 -6.56
CA CYS A 64 13.88 5.16 -5.36
C CYS A 64 13.05 3.92 -5.72
N LYS A 65 13.45 2.75 -5.19
CA LYS A 65 12.75 1.47 -5.40
C LYS A 65 11.29 1.44 -4.94
N TYR A 66 10.88 2.40 -4.10
CA TYR A 66 9.50 2.52 -3.61
C TYR A 66 8.66 3.54 -4.38
N ARG A 67 9.24 4.25 -5.37
CA ARG A 67 8.58 5.35 -6.08
C ARG A 67 7.23 4.95 -6.67
N GLU A 68 7.17 3.80 -7.34
CA GLU A 68 5.93 3.31 -7.96
C GLU A 68 4.84 3.02 -6.92
N LEU A 69 5.21 2.53 -5.74
CA LEU A 69 4.25 2.29 -4.66
C LEU A 69 3.72 3.59 -4.05
N CYS A 70 4.53 4.65 -4.08
CA CYS A 70 4.10 5.97 -3.64
C CYS A 70 3.15 6.65 -4.63
N LEU A 71 3.36 6.46 -5.95
CA LEU A 71 2.60 7.11 -7.03
C LEU A 71 1.41 6.28 -7.55
N LYS A 72 1.30 5.00 -7.20
CA LYS A 72 0.10 4.22 -7.52
C LYS A 72 -1.07 4.72 -6.66
N SER A 73 -2.14 5.16 -7.32
CA SER A 73 -3.45 5.32 -6.70
C SER A 73 -3.92 3.95 -6.23
N MET A 74 -4.02 3.78 -4.90
CA MET A 74 -4.52 2.58 -4.24
C MET A 74 -5.96 2.75 -3.80
#